data_AF-A0A7Y6XB09-F1
#
_entry.id   AF-A0A7Y6XB09-F1
#
_cell.length_a   1.000
_cell.length_b   1.000
_cell.length_c   1.000
_cell.angle_alpha   90.00
_cell.angle_beta   90.00
_cell.angle_gamma   90.00
#
_symmetry.space_group_name_H-M   'P 1'
#
loop_
_entity.id
_entity.type
_entity.pdbx_description
1 polymer ?
#
loop_
_entity_poly.entity_id
_entity_poly.type
_entity_poly.pdbx_seq_one_letter_code
_entity_poly.pdbx_strand_id
1 'polypeptide(L)'
;MLEQAGLITKSRDAQRRPGRISLGPLQQVDTWLDGYRRLWEGRFDKMEKILARVQAVAREVEDLAAVVAEAGGRAMAYGMSSGAALVLEAVGAGLPISRFARDADGGGLPDALLASIGTPGLVVAGGASPGWMMDGAKAVAARLREGTLQVIPDQTHNVSIAALAPVLEAYFLSPSGRTGSR
;
A
#
# COMPACT_ATOMS: atom_id res chain seq x y z
N MET A 1 -49.04 17.93 2.12
CA MET A 1 -47.68 17.40 1.92
C MET A 1 -47.67 16.03 1.23
N LEU A 2 -48.13 14.93 1.83
CA LEU A 2 -48.07 13.59 1.19
C LEU A 2 -48.95 13.42 -0.06
N GLU A 3 -50.14 14.02 -0.08
CA GLU A 3 -51.05 14.04 -1.24
C GLU A 3 -50.53 14.97 -2.36
N GLN A 4 -49.94 16.12 -2.00
CA GLN A 4 -49.26 17.03 -2.93
C GLN A 4 -47.99 16.43 -3.55
N ALA A 5 -47.29 15.55 -2.82
CA ALA A 5 -46.16 14.78 -3.32
C ALA A 5 -46.60 13.54 -4.11
N GLY A 6 -47.91 13.33 -4.30
CA GLY A 6 -48.48 12.20 -5.05
C GLY A 6 -48.40 10.86 -4.33
N LEU A 7 -47.84 10.78 -3.12
CA LEU A 7 -47.59 9.54 -2.37
C LEU A 7 -48.87 8.89 -1.81
N ILE A 8 -49.96 9.65 -1.68
CA ILE A 8 -51.28 9.16 -1.24
C ILE A 8 -52.36 9.81 -2.09
N THR A 9 -53.34 9.05 -2.57
CA THR A 9 -54.57 9.57 -3.18
C THR A 9 -55.74 9.44 -2.22
N LYS A 10 -56.62 10.44 -2.17
CA LYS A 10 -57.88 10.37 -1.42
C LYS A 10 -59.05 10.21 -2.37
N SER A 11 -59.91 9.24 -2.09
CA SER A 11 -61.24 9.12 -2.69
C SER A 11 -62.29 9.61 -1.70
N ARG A 12 -63.39 10.18 -2.19
CA ARG A 12 -64.58 10.48 -1.38
C ARG A 12 -65.66 9.47 -1.73
N ASP A 13 -66.04 8.68 -0.74
CA ASP A 13 -67.15 7.74 -0.82
C ASP A 13 -68.09 8.01 0.36
N ALA A 14 -69.24 8.64 0.08
CA ALA A 14 -70.18 9.17 1.06
C ALA A 14 -69.48 9.93 2.22
N GLN A 15 -69.70 9.53 3.49
CA GLN A 15 -69.08 10.15 4.67
C GLN A 15 -67.62 9.70 4.93
N ARG A 16 -67.07 8.74 4.18
CA ARG A 16 -65.71 8.22 4.39
C ARG A 16 -64.69 8.84 3.43
N ARG A 17 -63.47 9.04 3.93
CA ARG A 17 -62.31 9.51 3.16
C ARG A 17 -61.16 8.49 3.21
N PRO A 18 -61.31 7.33 2.54
CA PRO A 18 -60.21 6.37 2.47
C PRO A 18 -59.04 6.96 1.68
N GLY A 19 -57.87 7.05 2.33
CA GLY A 19 -56.60 7.37 1.68
C GLY A 19 -55.93 6.08 1.18
N ARG A 20 -55.49 6.07 -0.07
CA ARG A 20 -54.74 4.95 -0.68
C ARG A 20 -53.31 5.39 -0.94
N ILE A 21 -52.34 4.55 -0.58
CA ILE A 21 -50.94 4.79 -0.91
C ILE A 21 -50.77 4.66 -2.43
N SER A 22 -50.11 5.64 -3.03
CA SER A 22 -49.77 5.62 -4.45
C SER A 22 -48.46 4.88 -4.66
N LEU A 23 -48.52 3.71 -5.28
CA LEU A 23 -47.34 2.86 -5.51
C LEU A 23 -46.36 3.47 -6.52
N GLY A 24 -46.83 4.23 -7.51
CA GLY A 24 -45.98 4.79 -8.58
C GLY A 24 -44.88 5.74 -8.08
N PRO A 25 -45.19 6.77 -7.29
CA PRO A 25 -44.16 7.67 -6.74
C PRO A 25 -43.21 6.96 -5.76
N LEU A 26 -43.68 5.94 -5.03
CA LEU A 26 -42.81 5.12 -4.18
C LEU A 26 -41.83 4.26 -5.00
N GLN A 27 -42.28 3.68 -6.12
CA GLN A 27 -41.41 2.94 -7.04
C GLN A 27 -40.33 3.84 -7.68
N GLN A 28 -40.64 5.10 -7.95
CA GLN A 28 -39.66 6.07 -8.45
C GLN A 28 -38.58 6.37 -7.42
N VAL A 29 -38.98 6.55 -6.15
CA VAL A 29 -38.02 6.74 -5.04
C VAL A 29 -37.17 5.49 -4.84
N ASP A 30 -37.78 4.30 -4.89
CA ASP A 30 -37.07 3.02 -4.75
C ASP A 30 -36.05 2.81 -5.89
N THR A 31 -36.45 3.09 -7.13
CA THR A 31 -35.55 3.03 -8.30
C THR A 31 -34.37 4.02 -8.17
N TRP A 32 -34.64 5.23 -7.65
CA TRP A 32 -33.61 6.22 -7.41
C TRP A 32 -32.67 5.81 -6.27
N LEU A 33 -33.22 5.27 -5.17
CA LEU A 33 -32.46 4.74 -4.04
C LEU A 33 -31.61 3.53 -4.43
N ASP A 34 -32.09 2.67 -5.32
CA ASP A 34 -31.34 1.52 -5.84
C ASP A 34 -30.10 1.97 -6.63
N GLY A 35 -30.22 3.03 -7.44
CA GLY A 35 -29.08 3.63 -8.12
C GLY A 35 -28.03 4.17 -7.14
N TYR A 36 -28.47 4.81 -6.06
CA TYR A 36 -27.60 5.29 -5.00
C TYR A 36 -26.95 4.14 -4.23
N ARG A 37 -27.72 3.11 -3.90
CA ARG A 37 -27.26 1.92 -3.16
C ARG A 37 -26.15 1.19 -3.91
N ARG A 38 -26.32 0.92 -5.20
CA ARG A 38 -25.29 0.27 -6.03
C ARG A 38 -23.98 1.05 -6.08
N LEU A 39 -24.06 2.38 -6.13
CA LEU A 39 -22.88 3.24 -6.12
C LEU A 39 -22.16 3.19 -4.76
N TRP A 40 -22.90 3.13 -3.66
CA TRP A 40 -22.32 2.99 -2.32
C TRP A 40 -21.75 1.61 -2.06
N GLU A 41 -22.44 0.54 -2.45
CA GLU A 41 -21.95 -0.84 -2.36
C GLU A 41 -20.61 -0.99 -3.08
N GLY A 42 -20.50 -0.49 -4.31
CA GLY A 42 -19.23 -0.52 -5.04
C GLY A 42 -18.10 0.30 -4.38
N ARG A 43 -18.42 1.38 -3.65
CA ARG A 43 -17.43 2.15 -2.89
C ARG A 43 -17.01 1.43 -1.61
N PHE A 44 -17.94 0.80 -0.90
CA PHE A 44 -17.65 0.01 0.29
C PHE A 44 -16.81 -1.22 -0.06
N ASP A 45 -17.12 -1.93 -1.15
CA ASP A 45 -16.32 -3.06 -1.64
C ASP A 45 -14.87 -2.63 -1.93
N LYS A 46 -14.67 -1.42 -2.50
CA LYS A 46 -13.33 -0.88 -2.75
C LYS A 46 -12.60 -0.55 -1.45
N MET A 47 -13.32 -0.01 -0.46
CA MET A 47 -12.77 0.29 0.86
C MET A 47 -12.36 -0.99 1.59
N GLU A 48 -13.21 -2.01 1.58
CA GLU A 48 -12.92 -3.33 2.18
C GLU A 48 -11.67 -3.95 1.57
N LYS A 49 -11.50 -3.89 0.24
CA LYS A 49 -10.29 -4.37 -0.45
C LYS A 49 -9.03 -3.61 -0.02
N ILE A 50 -9.12 -2.30 0.14
CA ILE A 50 -7.98 -1.48 0.61
C ILE A 50 -7.67 -1.82 2.07
N LEU A 51 -8.69 -1.93 2.93
CA LEU A 51 -8.52 -2.28 4.33
C LEU A 51 -7.90 -3.67 4.50
N ALA A 52 -8.37 -4.66 3.75
CA ALA A 52 -7.80 -6.01 3.74
C ALA A 52 -6.32 -6.00 3.35
N ARG A 53 -5.94 -5.19 2.37
CA ARG A 53 -4.53 -5.02 1.97
C ARG A 53 -3.69 -4.40 3.09
N VAL A 54 -4.18 -3.35 3.75
CA VAL A 54 -3.46 -2.71 4.86
C VAL A 54 -3.31 -3.68 6.03
N GLN A 55 -4.36 -4.44 6.36
CA GLN A 55 -4.32 -5.45 7.41
C GLN A 55 -3.36 -6.60 7.08
N ALA A 56 -3.26 -7.02 5.81
CA ALA A 56 -2.30 -8.03 5.39
C ALA A 56 -0.85 -7.57 5.63
N VAL A 57 -0.51 -6.34 5.25
CA VAL A 57 0.84 -5.78 5.50
C VAL A 57 1.14 -5.69 6.99
N ALA A 58 0.18 -5.24 7.81
CA ALA A 58 0.36 -5.17 9.26
C ALA A 58 0.67 -6.55 9.86
N ARG A 59 -0.02 -7.60 9.42
CA ARG A 59 0.27 -8.98 9.83
C ARG A 59 1.66 -9.45 9.39
N GLU A 60 2.07 -9.15 8.16
CA GLU A 60 3.41 -9.49 7.70
C GLU A 60 4.51 -8.78 8.52
N VAL A 61 4.25 -7.54 8.97
CA VAL A 61 5.15 -6.83 9.88
C VAL A 61 5.17 -7.48 11.27
N GLU A 62 4.03 -7.92 11.80
CA GLU A 62 3.95 -8.69 13.05
C GLU A 62 4.72 -10.02 12.95
N ASP A 63 4.57 -10.74 11.84
CA ASP A 63 5.30 -11.99 11.57
C ASP A 63 6.81 -11.74 11.50
N LEU A 64 7.25 -10.68 10.81
CA LEU A 64 8.65 -10.26 10.81
C LEU A 64 9.14 -9.90 12.22
N ALA A 65 8.33 -9.22 13.04
CA ALA A 65 8.71 -8.90 14.40
C ALA A 65 8.94 -10.17 15.24
N ALA A 66 8.11 -11.20 15.07
CA ALA A 66 8.31 -12.49 15.71
C ALA A 66 9.62 -13.16 15.26
N VAL A 67 9.91 -13.16 13.95
CA VAL A 67 11.18 -13.69 13.42
C VAL A 67 12.39 -12.94 13.99
N VAL A 68 12.33 -11.61 14.07
CA VAL A 68 13.42 -10.79 14.63
C VAL A 68 13.61 -11.07 16.12
N ALA A 69 12.53 -11.27 16.88
CA ALA A 69 12.61 -11.63 18.29
C ALA A 69 13.34 -12.97 18.47
N GLU A 70 12.99 -14.00 17.69
CA GLU A 70 13.64 -15.31 17.72
C GLU A 70 15.10 -15.26 17.24
N ALA A 71 15.43 -14.34 16.32
CA ALA A 71 16.80 -14.13 15.83
C ALA A 71 17.70 -13.35 16.81
N GLY A 72 17.24 -13.06 18.03
CA GLY A 72 18.02 -12.34 19.05
C GLY A 72 17.69 -10.86 19.18
N GLY A 73 16.54 -10.42 18.68
CA GLY A 73 15.95 -9.10 18.95
C GLY A 73 16.50 -7.95 18.11
N ARG A 74 17.41 -8.20 17.17
CA ARG A 74 17.91 -7.20 16.21
C ARG A 74 18.30 -7.89 14.90
N ALA A 75 17.94 -7.28 13.77
CA ALA A 75 18.19 -7.87 12.46
C ALA A 75 18.72 -6.86 11.44
N MET A 76 19.26 -7.40 10.36
CA MET A 76 19.37 -6.71 9.07
C MET A 76 18.36 -7.33 8.12
N ALA A 77 17.77 -6.54 7.25
CA ALA A 77 16.69 -7.01 6.39
C ALA A 77 17.00 -6.77 4.91
N TYR A 78 16.68 -7.76 4.07
CA TYR A 78 16.68 -7.60 2.62
C TYR A 78 15.30 -7.97 2.08
N GLY A 79 14.77 -7.14 1.17
CA GLY A 79 13.47 -7.32 0.55
C GLY A 79 13.55 -7.30 -0.97
N MET A 80 13.00 -8.32 -1.62
CA MET A 80 12.83 -8.41 -3.07
C MET A 80 11.35 -8.30 -3.42
N SER A 81 11.00 -7.61 -4.52
CA SER A 81 9.62 -7.50 -5.00
C SER A 81 8.65 -6.96 -3.94
N SER A 82 7.58 -7.68 -3.57
CA SER A 82 6.69 -7.27 -2.47
C SER A 82 7.43 -7.10 -1.14
N GLY A 83 8.48 -7.91 -0.91
CA GLY A 83 9.34 -7.80 0.26
C GLY A 83 10.09 -6.47 0.34
N ALA A 84 10.37 -5.81 -0.78
CA ALA A 84 10.99 -4.49 -0.80
C ALA A 84 10.09 -3.39 -0.22
N ALA A 85 8.77 -3.54 -0.34
CA ALA A 85 7.81 -2.66 0.34
C ALA A 85 7.68 -3.05 1.83
N LEU A 86 7.57 -4.36 2.12
CA LEU A 86 7.44 -4.86 3.49
C LEU A 86 8.61 -4.44 4.39
N VAL A 87 9.85 -4.46 3.89
CA VAL A 87 11.01 -4.01 4.65
C VAL A 87 10.91 -2.52 5.03
N LEU A 88 10.39 -1.67 4.15
CA LEU A 88 10.16 -0.27 4.48
C LEU A 88 9.06 -0.10 5.52
N GLU A 89 7.96 -0.84 5.40
CA GLU A 89 6.86 -0.84 6.37
C GLU A 89 7.35 -1.31 7.75
N ALA A 90 8.15 -2.38 7.81
CA ALA A 90 8.76 -2.89 9.03
C ALA A 90 9.67 -1.85 9.72
N VAL A 91 10.53 -1.18 8.94
CA VAL A 91 11.40 -0.11 9.46
C VAL A 91 10.57 1.10 9.90
N GLY A 92 9.55 1.50 9.12
CA GLY A 92 8.64 2.59 9.46
C GLY A 92 7.80 2.32 10.71
N ALA A 93 7.47 1.05 10.96
CA ALA A 93 6.82 0.58 12.18
C ALA A 93 7.78 0.48 13.39
N GLY A 94 9.08 0.73 13.19
CA GLY A 94 10.06 0.78 14.27
C GLY A 94 10.59 -0.59 14.71
N LEU A 95 10.49 -1.62 13.87
CA LEU A 95 11.15 -2.90 14.16
C LEU A 95 12.67 -2.68 14.32
N PRO A 96 13.36 -3.48 15.17
CA PRO A 96 14.78 -3.29 15.47
C PRO A 96 15.69 -3.78 14.32
N ILE A 97 15.52 -3.16 13.15
CA ILE A 97 16.30 -3.37 11.94
C ILE A 97 17.41 -2.33 11.90
N SER A 98 18.67 -2.78 11.97
CA SER A 98 19.82 -1.87 12.03
C SER A 98 20.27 -1.32 10.69
N ARG A 99 19.90 -2.02 9.61
CA ARG A 99 20.28 -1.73 8.23
C ARG A 99 19.37 -2.54 7.31
N PHE A 100 18.97 -1.97 6.18
CA PHE A 100 18.17 -2.71 5.21
C PHE A 100 18.63 -2.51 3.77
N ALA A 101 18.35 -3.50 2.93
CA ALA A 101 18.49 -3.39 1.48
C ALA A 101 17.18 -3.79 0.81
N ARG A 102 16.91 -3.24 -0.37
CA ARG A 102 15.72 -3.56 -1.15
C ARG A 102 15.95 -3.43 -2.63
N ASP A 103 15.23 -4.22 -3.40
CA ASP A 103 15.20 -4.07 -4.86
C ASP A 103 14.27 -2.90 -5.28
N ALA A 104 14.49 -2.42 -6.51
CA ALA A 104 13.79 -1.29 -7.11
C ALA A 104 12.32 -1.58 -7.50
N ASP A 105 11.90 -2.84 -7.48
CA ASP A 105 10.62 -3.32 -8.00
C ASP A 105 9.49 -3.32 -6.96
N GLY A 106 9.78 -3.09 -5.68
CA GLY A 106 8.77 -2.91 -4.63
C GLY A 106 8.20 -1.49 -4.58
N GLY A 107 6.93 -1.34 -4.21
CA GLY A 107 6.31 -0.04 -3.99
C GLY A 107 7.07 0.88 -3.01
N GLY A 108 6.58 2.11 -2.88
CA GLY A 108 7.14 3.11 -1.95
C GLY A 108 6.21 3.40 -0.79
N LEU A 109 6.79 3.91 0.30
CA LEU A 109 6.04 4.63 1.32
C LEU A 109 5.80 6.08 0.88
N PRO A 110 4.84 6.79 1.49
CA PRO A 110 4.73 8.24 1.31
C PRO A 110 6.06 8.95 1.63
N ASP A 111 6.37 10.00 0.88
CA ASP A 111 7.63 10.76 0.97
C ASP A 111 8.00 11.16 2.41
N ALA A 112 7.01 11.64 3.18
CA ALA A 112 7.21 12.04 4.57
C ALA A 112 7.65 10.86 5.46
N LEU A 113 7.13 9.66 5.20
CA LEU A 113 7.49 8.46 5.96
C LEU A 113 8.89 7.98 5.56
N LEU A 114 9.22 7.96 4.26
CA LEU A 114 10.58 7.67 3.79
C LEU A 114 11.61 8.62 4.42
N ALA A 115 11.31 9.92 4.48
CA ALA A 115 12.20 10.92 5.07
C ALA A 115 12.37 10.77 6.60
N SER A 116 11.41 10.12 7.26
CA SER A 116 11.46 9.85 8.70
C SER A 116 12.35 8.65 9.05
N ILE A 117 12.63 7.77 8.08
CA ILE A 117 13.47 6.59 8.29
C ILE A 117 14.93 7.02 8.50
N GLY A 118 15.39 6.86 9.74
CA GLY A 118 16.80 7.04 10.12
C GLY A 118 17.68 5.80 9.89
N THR A 119 17.07 4.64 9.63
CA THR A 119 17.82 3.41 9.37
C THR A 119 18.54 3.50 8.02
N PRO A 120 19.84 3.16 7.95
CA PRO A 120 20.56 3.09 6.68
C PRO A 120 19.90 2.12 5.70
N GLY A 121 19.71 2.58 4.46
CA GLY A 121 18.98 1.83 3.43
C GLY A 121 19.70 1.78 2.10
N LEU A 122 19.84 0.59 1.51
CA LEU A 122 20.32 0.40 0.14
C LEU A 122 19.15 0.09 -0.79
N VAL A 123 19.09 0.78 -1.93
CA VAL A 123 18.22 0.43 -3.07
C VAL A 123 19.09 -0.18 -4.16
N VAL A 124 18.72 -1.37 -4.63
CA VAL A 124 19.42 -2.06 -5.73
C VAL A 124 18.53 -2.02 -6.98
N ALA A 125 19.11 -1.66 -8.12
CA ALA A 125 18.42 -1.65 -9.40
C ALA A 125 19.26 -2.32 -10.49
N GLY A 126 18.62 -3.08 -11.38
CA GLY A 126 19.28 -3.54 -12.59
C GLY A 126 19.41 -2.42 -13.62
N GLY A 127 20.58 -2.27 -14.24
CA GLY A 127 20.86 -1.21 -15.23
C GLY A 127 20.03 -1.29 -16.51
N ALA A 128 19.50 -2.46 -16.84
CA ALA A 128 18.60 -2.70 -17.97
C ALA A 128 17.11 -2.65 -17.57
N SER A 129 16.79 -2.13 -16.38
CA SER A 129 15.39 -1.94 -15.94
C SER A 129 14.70 -0.81 -16.71
N PRO A 130 13.35 -0.86 -16.86
CA PRO A 130 12.60 0.25 -17.45
C PRO A 130 12.86 1.59 -16.74
N GLY A 131 12.87 2.70 -17.51
CA GLY A 131 13.20 4.03 -16.99
C GLY A 131 12.37 4.46 -15.78
N TRP A 132 11.05 4.21 -15.80
CA TRP A 132 10.16 4.52 -14.67
C TRP A 132 10.55 3.82 -13.37
N MET A 133 11.10 2.60 -13.46
CA MET A 133 11.55 1.84 -12.29
C MET A 133 12.88 2.39 -11.78
N MET A 134 13.78 2.76 -12.68
CA MET A 134 15.03 3.43 -12.34
C MET A 134 14.77 4.80 -11.68
N ASP A 135 13.79 5.56 -12.17
CA ASP A 135 13.38 6.83 -11.57
C ASP A 135 12.76 6.62 -10.19
N GLY A 136 11.94 5.57 -10.02
CA GLY A 136 11.43 5.15 -8.71
C GLY A 136 12.54 4.78 -7.73
N ALA A 137 13.53 4.00 -8.16
CA ALA A 137 14.68 3.61 -7.34
C ALA A 137 15.49 4.81 -6.86
N LYS A 138 15.80 5.74 -7.78
CA LYS A 138 16.45 7.02 -7.46
C LYS A 138 15.62 7.85 -6.49
N ALA A 139 14.32 7.94 -6.72
CA ALA A 139 13.41 8.70 -5.90
C ALA A 139 13.36 8.19 -4.46
N VAL A 140 13.31 6.86 -4.25
CA VAL A 140 13.33 6.24 -2.92
C VAL A 140 14.68 6.47 -2.24
N ALA A 141 15.78 6.17 -2.91
CA ALA A 141 17.13 6.34 -2.34
C ALA A 141 17.39 7.80 -1.92
N ALA A 142 16.95 8.78 -2.71
CA ALA A 142 17.13 10.20 -2.40
C ALA A 142 16.25 10.70 -1.23
N ARG A 143 15.15 10.03 -0.92
CA ARG A 143 14.22 10.42 0.17
C ARG A 143 14.63 9.86 1.52
N LEU A 144 15.29 8.70 1.53
CA LEU A 144 15.82 8.11 2.75
C LEU A 144 16.96 8.99 3.30
N ARG A 145 16.96 9.24 4.61
CA ARG A 145 18.00 10.06 5.26
C ARG A 145 19.41 9.50 5.03
N GLU A 146 19.54 8.18 5.08
CA GLU A 146 20.78 7.44 4.86
C GLU A 146 20.61 6.45 3.70
N GLY A 147 20.01 6.91 2.61
CA GLY A 147 19.75 6.13 1.40
C GLY A 147 20.93 6.08 0.43
N THR A 148 21.21 4.90 -0.11
CA THR A 148 22.12 4.70 -1.24
C THR A 148 21.42 3.97 -2.38
N LEU A 149 21.82 4.25 -3.62
CA LEU A 149 21.38 3.51 -4.81
C LEU A 149 22.59 2.80 -5.41
N GLN A 150 22.46 1.50 -5.66
CA GLN A 150 23.43 0.72 -6.42
C GLN A 150 22.79 0.15 -7.68
N VAL A 151 23.37 0.49 -8.82
CA VAL A 151 22.94 -0.02 -10.12
C VAL A 151 23.88 -1.13 -10.55
N ILE A 152 23.31 -2.30 -10.87
CA ILE A 152 24.08 -3.44 -11.36
C ILE A 152 23.97 -3.49 -12.89
N PRO A 153 25.08 -3.31 -13.63
CA PRO A 153 25.07 -3.31 -15.10
C PRO A 153 24.45 -4.57 -15.70
N ASP A 154 23.81 -4.43 -16.86
CA ASP A 154 23.23 -5.53 -17.66
C ASP A 154 22.16 -6.39 -16.96
N GLN A 155 21.80 -6.08 -15.72
CA GLN A 155 20.71 -6.75 -15.01
C GLN A 155 19.37 -6.10 -15.32
N THR A 156 18.34 -6.91 -15.50
CA THR A 156 16.95 -6.43 -15.59
C THR A 156 16.40 -6.10 -14.20
N HIS A 157 15.12 -5.74 -14.12
CA HIS A 157 14.43 -5.55 -12.83
C HIS A 157 14.49 -6.79 -11.93
N ASN A 158 14.54 -7.98 -12.52
CA ASN A 158 14.81 -9.22 -11.82
C ASN A 158 16.32 -9.47 -11.81
N VAL A 159 17.01 -8.88 -10.83
CA VAL A 159 18.45 -9.01 -10.65
C VAL A 159 18.76 -10.45 -10.24
N SER A 160 19.73 -11.09 -10.92
CA SER A 160 20.12 -12.45 -10.55
C SER A 160 20.78 -12.48 -9.17
N ILE A 161 20.51 -13.54 -8.39
CA ILE A 161 21.13 -13.74 -7.07
C ILE A 161 22.66 -13.73 -7.16
N ALA A 162 23.23 -14.27 -8.23
CA ALA A 162 24.68 -14.28 -8.46
C ALA A 162 25.27 -12.86 -8.56
N ALA A 163 24.56 -11.92 -9.19
CA ALA A 163 24.99 -10.53 -9.31
C ALA A 163 24.66 -9.71 -8.05
N LEU A 164 23.57 -10.05 -7.35
CA LEU A 164 23.09 -9.37 -6.16
C LEU A 164 23.89 -9.71 -4.89
N ALA A 165 24.26 -10.98 -4.70
CA ALA A 165 24.95 -11.47 -3.51
C ALA A 165 26.19 -10.65 -3.11
N PRO A 166 27.16 -10.36 -4.01
CA PRO A 166 28.33 -9.57 -3.62
C PRO A 166 27.99 -8.13 -3.23
N VAL A 167 26.90 -7.57 -3.78
CA VAL A 167 26.43 -6.23 -3.42
C VAL A 167 25.87 -6.22 -2.00
N LEU A 168 25.02 -7.19 -1.68
CA LEU A 168 24.43 -7.31 -0.34
C LEU A 168 25.51 -7.62 0.70
N GLU A 169 26.45 -8.51 0.39
CA GLU A 169 27.57 -8.85 1.26
C GLU A 169 28.42 -7.61 1.58
N ALA A 170 28.84 -6.87 0.54
CA ALA A 170 29.62 -5.64 0.72
C ALA A 170 28.86 -4.60 1.55
N TYR A 171 27.55 -4.47 1.36
CA TYR A 171 26.73 -3.50 2.08
C TYR A 171 26.50 -3.87 3.54
N PHE A 172 26.08 -5.11 3.82
CA PHE A 172 25.75 -5.55 5.18
C PHE A 172 26.98 -5.78 6.06
N LEU A 173 28.11 -6.18 5.48
CA LEU A 173 29.36 -6.37 6.21
C LEU A 173 30.21 -5.09 6.33
N SER A 174 29.82 -3.99 5.66
CA SER A 174 30.55 -2.72 5.76
C SER A 174 30.39 -2.08 7.15
N PRO A 175 31.50 -1.72 7.84
CA PRO A 175 31.45 -1.08 9.16
C PRO A 175 30.75 0.28 9.18
N SER A 176 30.68 0.96 8.04
CA SER A 176 30.24 2.36 7.93
C SER A 176 29.07 2.59 6.97
N GLY A 177 28.49 1.52 6.40
CA GLY A 177 27.24 1.59 5.64
C GLY A 177 27.25 2.37 4.33
N ARG A 178 28.40 2.92 3.94
CA ARG A 178 28.60 3.61 2.66
C ARG A 178 29.27 2.64 1.69
N THR A 179 28.56 2.27 0.63
CA THR A 179 29.17 1.64 -0.54
C THR A 179 30.06 2.69 -1.22
N GLY A 180 31.37 2.51 -1.18
CA GLY A 180 32.33 3.42 -1.80
C GLY A 180 32.14 3.43 -3.31
N SER A 181 31.77 4.59 -3.86
CA SER A 181 31.98 4.90 -5.27
C SER A 181 33.46 5.27 -5.44
N ARG A 182 34.18 4.49 -6.23
CA ARG A 182 35.38 4.96 -6.94
C ARG A 182 35.07 4.99 -8.43
#